data_AF-E6KAE4-F1
#
_entry.id   AF-E6KAE4-F1
#
_cell.length_a   1.000
_cell.length_b   1.000
_cell.length_c   1.000
_cell.angle_alpha   90.00
_cell.angle_beta   90.00
_cell.angle_gamma   90.00
#
_symmetry.space_group_name_H-M   'P 1'
#
loop_
_entity.id
_entity.type
_entity.pdbx_description
1 polymer ?
#
loop_
_entity_poly.entity_id
_entity_poly.type
_entity_poly.pdbx_seq_one_letter_code
_entity_poly.pdbx_strand_id
1 'polypeptide(L)'
;MNNTATSTLIQSTRDNINSQLIAGGVTKVPTAKFYFPGTYTEATYPVRYTGYGNNAGDKVTIKAAQAQTTPNDGSHIGADGDCGTAIANRGGDGKYTFTLLHKAAYLTFTPYYSHGFADDVKVTQIKVTANEALAGEFDFDDSGIKLSTRPTASADNRSITLTLNGGNGFGIPSAPDYAKNAAIMVLAPGKYTGFTVEYTLYDQATQVGGTVTKVYDKLTLNEGKNRPVAANLAVTHYNANAYSMWDATQYYWKGYEDVQPILNGKTNDNYPKSTTDPRWYNPAPAVTPPASAKYDCKDCPNMNELRWYAQHGAPHWDNNTLWAAMKHLHKGGMWLKKQGVIAVANSTSTDIMKKIAPNGLDYTAVNNGAAAKYTNNSIESGKPSDISDYFYLPALGDYYNNGELLNVGISGSYWSCTSNPNDSNGGAFALIISKEKVEASFFFRKHGFCIWKADKAPESE
;
A
#
# COMPACT_ATOMS: atom_id res chain seq x y z
N MET A 1 50.78 38.17 -15.65
CA MET A 1 49.77 37.80 -16.67
C MET A 1 49.37 36.36 -16.45
N ASN A 2 48.06 36.13 -16.43
CA ASN A 2 47.32 34.91 -16.75
C ASN A 2 48.10 33.58 -16.90
N ASN A 3 47.60 32.56 -16.21
CA ASN A 3 47.11 31.40 -16.97
C ASN A 3 45.98 30.67 -16.24
N THR A 4 44.85 31.36 -16.02
CA THR A 4 43.55 30.69 -15.85
C THR A 4 43.06 30.29 -17.24
N ALA A 5 43.84 29.48 -17.96
CA ALA A 5 43.34 28.79 -19.12
C ALA A 5 42.37 27.73 -18.60
N THR A 6 41.07 28.03 -18.63
CA THR A 6 40.03 27.02 -18.54
C THR A 6 40.36 25.95 -19.55
N SER A 7 40.79 24.77 -19.10
CA SER A 7 41.09 23.66 -20.00
C SER A 7 39.83 23.38 -20.82
N THR A 8 39.93 23.50 -22.14
CA THR A 8 38.81 23.20 -23.02
C THR A 8 38.46 21.72 -22.86
N LEU A 9 37.24 21.43 -22.40
CA LEU A 9 36.74 20.07 -22.33
C LEU A 9 36.55 19.53 -23.76
N ILE A 10 37.07 18.33 -24.02
CA ILE A 10 36.98 17.69 -25.33
C ILE A 10 36.01 16.51 -25.22
N GLN A 11 34.94 16.55 -26.02
CA GLN A 11 33.96 15.46 -26.06
C GLN A 11 34.44 14.31 -26.94
N SER A 12 34.15 13.07 -26.52
CA SER A 12 34.32 11.89 -27.37
C SER A 12 33.40 12.01 -28.59
N THR A 13 33.93 11.81 -29.79
CA THR A 13 33.14 11.87 -31.05
C THR A 13 32.43 10.56 -31.36
N ARG A 14 32.86 9.46 -30.73
CA ARG A 14 32.29 8.12 -30.95
C ARG A 14 32.58 7.21 -29.77
N ASP A 15 31.70 6.25 -29.53
CA ASP A 15 31.95 5.08 -28.70
C ASP A 15 31.57 3.77 -29.43
N ASN A 16 31.81 2.62 -28.79
CA ASN A 16 31.40 1.31 -29.30
C ASN A 16 30.46 0.56 -28.34
N ILE A 17 29.72 1.26 -27.48
CA ILE A 17 28.79 0.65 -26.52
C ILE A 17 27.68 -0.05 -27.29
N ASN A 18 26.96 0.69 -28.14
CA ASN A 18 25.79 0.16 -28.84
C ASN A 18 26.14 -1.00 -29.79
N SER A 19 27.27 -0.92 -30.49
CA SER A 19 27.71 -2.01 -31.36
C SER A 19 28.05 -3.28 -30.60
N GLN A 20 28.61 -3.16 -29.38
CA GLN A 20 28.85 -4.32 -28.52
C GLN A 20 27.56 -4.90 -27.93
N LEU A 21 26.60 -4.05 -27.52
CA LEU A 21 25.29 -4.50 -27.04
C LEU A 21 24.56 -5.34 -28.11
N ILE A 22 24.51 -4.83 -29.35
CA ILE A 22 23.90 -5.52 -30.49
C ILE A 22 24.63 -6.83 -30.80
N ALA A 23 25.95 -6.79 -30.93
CA ALA A 23 26.75 -7.98 -31.29
C ALA A 23 26.67 -9.09 -30.22
N GLY A 24 26.57 -8.71 -28.94
CA GLY A 24 26.47 -9.66 -27.84
C GLY A 24 25.04 -10.13 -27.52
N GLY A 25 24.00 -9.46 -28.05
CA GLY A 25 22.61 -9.71 -27.64
C GLY A 25 22.39 -9.48 -26.14
N VAL A 26 23.13 -8.53 -25.55
CA VAL A 26 23.13 -8.24 -24.10
C VAL A 26 22.67 -6.82 -23.82
N THR A 27 22.15 -6.57 -22.62
CA THR A 27 21.69 -5.25 -22.16
C THR A 27 22.78 -4.43 -21.46
N LYS A 28 23.96 -5.02 -21.24
CA LYS A 28 25.12 -4.37 -20.62
C LYS A 28 26.44 -4.93 -21.16
N VAL A 29 27.46 -4.09 -21.22
CA VAL A 29 28.81 -4.46 -21.65
C VAL A 29 29.81 -4.14 -20.53
N PRO A 30 30.82 -5.00 -20.27
CA PRO A 30 31.77 -4.79 -19.19
C PRO A 30 32.80 -3.69 -19.51
N THR A 31 33.03 -3.40 -20.79
CA THR A 31 34.02 -2.42 -21.25
C THR A 31 33.53 -1.70 -22.50
N ALA A 32 33.99 -0.46 -22.70
CA ALA A 32 33.74 0.32 -23.90
C ALA A 32 34.98 1.12 -24.30
N LYS A 33 35.03 1.50 -25.57
CA LYS A 33 36.04 2.38 -26.16
C LYS A 33 35.38 3.70 -26.53
N PHE A 34 36.09 4.78 -26.27
CA PHE A 34 35.71 6.15 -26.59
C PHE A 34 36.81 6.77 -27.45
N TYR A 35 36.43 7.58 -28.43
CA TYR A 35 37.36 8.17 -29.41
C TYR A 35 37.31 9.67 -29.28
N PHE A 36 38.42 10.27 -28.84
CA PHE A 36 38.55 11.71 -28.69
C PHE A 36 39.38 12.30 -29.85
N PRO A 37 39.01 13.47 -30.38
CA PRO A 37 39.75 14.13 -31.44
C PRO A 37 41.03 14.78 -30.90
N GLY A 38 42.15 14.58 -31.58
CA GLY A 38 43.43 15.22 -31.25
C GLY A 38 44.57 14.24 -30.98
N THR A 39 45.71 14.80 -30.57
CA THR A 39 46.92 14.05 -30.23
C THR A 39 47.17 14.17 -28.73
N TYR A 40 47.26 13.03 -28.04
CA TYR A 40 47.37 12.96 -26.58
C TYR A 40 48.70 12.31 -26.18
N THR A 41 49.59 13.10 -25.56
CA THR A 41 50.97 12.69 -25.22
C THR A 41 51.22 12.57 -23.71
N GLU A 42 50.40 13.20 -22.87
CA GLU A 42 50.61 13.17 -21.42
C GLU A 42 50.41 11.77 -20.83
N ALA A 43 51.05 11.50 -19.70
CA ALA A 43 50.91 10.22 -19.01
C ALA A 43 49.46 9.96 -18.57
N THR A 44 48.75 11.03 -18.20
CA THR A 44 47.38 10.95 -17.69
C THR A 44 46.50 12.10 -18.16
N TYR A 45 45.21 11.83 -18.33
CA TYR A 45 44.18 12.85 -18.52
C TYR A 45 42.98 12.61 -17.58
N PRO A 46 42.35 13.67 -17.05
CA PRO A 46 41.07 13.54 -16.38
C PRO A 46 39.98 13.16 -17.39
N VAL A 47 39.06 12.31 -16.97
CA VAL A 47 37.87 11.92 -17.74
C VAL A 47 36.63 12.23 -16.92
N ARG A 48 35.65 12.86 -17.56
CA ARG A 48 34.33 13.14 -16.98
C ARG A 48 33.25 12.42 -17.79
N TYR A 49 32.34 11.78 -17.08
CA TYR A 49 31.06 11.31 -17.59
C TYR A 49 29.98 12.12 -16.88
N THR A 50 29.26 12.96 -17.62
CA THR A 50 28.25 13.89 -17.07
C THR A 50 26.81 13.46 -17.37
N GLY A 51 26.60 12.19 -17.71
CA GLY A 51 25.29 11.63 -18.02
C GLY A 51 25.01 11.44 -19.52
N TYR A 52 24.11 10.51 -19.83
CA TYR A 52 23.67 10.24 -21.19
C TYR A 52 22.77 11.37 -21.72
N GLY A 53 23.07 11.88 -22.91
CA GLY A 53 22.34 12.98 -23.53
C GLY A 53 22.63 14.36 -22.94
N ASN A 54 23.66 14.48 -22.09
CA ASN A 54 24.12 15.77 -21.58
C ASN A 54 25.22 16.35 -22.48
N ASN A 55 25.10 17.63 -22.83
CA ASN A 55 26.06 18.35 -23.65
C ASN A 55 27.04 19.20 -22.83
N ALA A 56 26.78 19.41 -21.53
CA ALA A 56 27.67 20.12 -20.63
C ALA A 56 28.67 19.14 -19.98
N GLY A 57 29.97 19.44 -20.09
CA GLY A 57 31.03 18.63 -19.49
C GLY A 57 31.41 19.05 -18.06
N ASP A 58 30.83 20.15 -17.57
CA ASP A 58 31.08 20.78 -16.28
C ASP A 58 29.82 20.86 -15.40
N LYS A 59 28.74 20.19 -15.81
CA LYS A 59 27.47 20.15 -15.10
C LYS A 59 26.82 18.79 -15.21
N VAL A 60 26.03 18.42 -14.21
CA VAL A 60 25.16 17.24 -14.26
C VAL A 60 23.78 17.60 -13.74
N THR A 61 22.75 17.04 -14.37
CA THR A 61 21.36 17.18 -13.92
C THR A 61 20.86 15.85 -13.40
N ILE A 62 20.55 15.81 -12.11
CA ILE A 62 19.79 14.70 -11.50
C ILE A 62 18.31 14.97 -11.78
N LYS A 63 17.62 14.06 -12.46
CA LYS A 63 16.22 14.27 -12.84
C LYS A 63 15.27 14.01 -11.67
N ALA A 64 14.30 14.91 -11.51
CA ALA A 64 13.18 14.74 -10.59
C ALA A 64 12.13 13.73 -11.10
N ALA A 65 12.06 13.49 -12.42
CA ALA A 65 11.21 12.48 -13.03
C ALA A 65 12.09 11.43 -13.72
N GLN A 66 11.98 10.20 -13.26
CA GLN A 66 12.74 9.03 -13.70
C GLN A 66 11.76 7.93 -14.13
N ALA A 67 12.21 7.02 -14.98
CA ALA A 67 11.38 5.91 -15.44
C ALA A 67 12.18 4.62 -15.61
N GLN A 68 11.66 3.53 -15.07
CA GLN A 68 12.26 2.20 -15.22
C GLN A 68 11.23 1.23 -15.81
N THR A 69 11.61 0.54 -16.89
CA THR A 69 10.68 -0.34 -17.63
C THR A 69 10.66 -1.76 -17.10
N THR A 70 11.81 -2.29 -16.69
CA THR A 70 11.97 -3.70 -16.28
C THR A 70 12.58 -3.76 -14.89
N PRO A 71 12.12 -4.66 -13.99
CA PRO A 71 12.77 -4.85 -12.69
C PRO A 71 14.27 -5.14 -12.81
N ASN A 72 15.05 -4.61 -11.87
CA ASN A 72 16.51 -4.81 -11.78
C ASN A 72 17.30 -4.40 -13.04
N ASP A 73 16.75 -3.49 -13.84
CA ASP A 73 17.39 -2.97 -15.06
C ASP A 73 17.73 -1.49 -14.87
N GLY A 74 19.03 -1.20 -14.74
CA GLY A 74 19.57 0.15 -14.57
C GLY A 74 19.83 0.90 -15.87
N SER A 75 19.35 0.45 -17.03
CA SER A 75 19.63 1.09 -18.33
C SER A 75 19.23 2.58 -18.40
N HIS A 76 18.26 3.01 -17.60
CA HIS A 76 17.79 4.40 -17.55
C HIS A 76 18.71 5.34 -16.75
N ILE A 77 19.56 4.83 -15.83
CA ILE A 77 20.27 5.68 -14.86
C ILE A 77 21.18 6.72 -15.51
N GLY A 78 21.76 6.38 -16.66
CA GLY A 78 22.57 7.30 -17.46
C GLY A 78 21.81 8.56 -17.86
N ALA A 79 20.53 8.42 -18.22
CA ALA A 79 19.68 9.54 -18.59
C ALA A 79 19.13 10.31 -17.38
N ASP A 80 19.21 9.74 -16.18
CA ASP A 80 18.57 10.26 -14.98
C ASP A 80 19.52 11.02 -14.03
N GLY A 81 20.80 11.05 -14.36
CA GLY A 81 21.81 11.81 -13.63
C GLY A 81 22.99 10.98 -13.16
N ASP A 82 23.13 9.73 -13.61
CA ASP A 82 24.37 9.00 -13.40
C ASP A 82 25.54 9.76 -14.04
N CYS A 83 26.64 9.82 -13.30
CA CYS A 83 27.82 10.57 -13.68
C CYS A 83 29.04 9.94 -13.01
N GLY A 84 30.23 10.25 -13.51
CA GLY A 84 31.46 9.65 -13.04
C GLY A 84 32.69 10.45 -13.39
N THR A 85 33.78 10.23 -12.65
CA THR A 85 35.11 10.72 -13.04
C THR A 85 36.10 9.57 -13.10
N ALA A 86 37.18 9.77 -13.85
CA ALA A 86 38.30 8.84 -13.87
C ALA A 86 39.59 9.57 -14.20
N ILE A 87 40.71 8.86 -14.04
CA ILE A 87 42.00 9.23 -14.59
C ILE A 87 42.33 8.21 -15.67
N ALA A 88 42.44 8.68 -16.91
CA ALA A 88 42.90 7.91 -18.06
C ALA A 88 44.41 7.81 -18.03
N ASN A 89 44.94 6.60 -18.03
CA ASN A 89 46.37 6.32 -17.99
C ASN A 89 46.85 5.82 -19.36
N ARG A 90 47.95 6.38 -19.86
CA ARG A 90 48.54 6.00 -21.15
C ARG A 90 49.28 4.67 -21.03
N GLY A 91 48.92 3.70 -21.86
CA GLY A 91 49.63 2.44 -22.03
C GLY A 91 50.82 2.53 -23.00
N GLY A 92 51.63 1.47 -23.04
CA GLY A 92 52.78 1.37 -23.95
C GLY A 92 52.40 1.35 -25.44
N ASP A 93 51.17 0.96 -25.77
CA ASP A 93 50.61 1.01 -27.12
C ASP A 93 50.03 2.39 -27.48
N GLY A 94 50.18 3.37 -26.60
CA GLY A 94 49.67 4.73 -26.78
C GLY A 94 48.17 4.90 -26.54
N LYS A 95 47.44 3.83 -26.18
CA LYS A 95 46.02 3.92 -25.82
C LYS A 95 45.86 4.29 -24.36
N TYR A 96 44.70 4.83 -24.01
CA TYR A 96 44.38 5.17 -22.63
C TYR A 96 43.35 4.20 -22.05
N THR A 97 43.56 3.82 -20.79
CA THR A 97 42.63 3.00 -20.01
C THR A 97 42.21 3.73 -18.76
N PHE A 98 40.93 3.63 -18.42
CA PHE A 98 40.37 4.18 -17.18
C PHE A 98 39.25 3.29 -16.66
N THR A 99 38.99 3.40 -15.36
CA THR A 99 37.80 2.84 -14.71
C THR A 99 36.99 4.00 -14.18
N LEU A 100 35.73 4.09 -14.61
CA LEU A 100 34.84 5.17 -14.18
C LEU A 100 34.44 4.96 -12.72
N LEU A 101 34.62 5.99 -11.91
CA LEU A 101 34.12 6.05 -10.54
C LEU A 101 32.83 6.86 -10.55
N HIS A 102 31.71 6.19 -10.26
CA HIS A 102 30.41 6.84 -10.20
C HIS A 102 30.36 7.92 -9.10
N LYS A 103 29.69 9.04 -9.40
CA LYS A 103 29.61 10.24 -8.57
C LYS A 103 28.19 10.61 -8.12
N ALA A 104 27.17 9.98 -8.70
CA ALA A 104 25.82 10.02 -8.16
C ALA A 104 25.65 9.03 -6.99
N ALA A 105 24.51 9.07 -6.30
CA ALA A 105 24.11 8.05 -5.34
C ALA A 105 22.88 7.29 -5.85
N TYR A 106 22.67 6.07 -5.36
CA TYR A 106 21.57 5.22 -5.83
C TYR A 106 20.79 4.60 -4.66
N LEU A 107 19.50 4.44 -4.87
CA LEU A 107 18.64 3.60 -4.04
C LEU A 107 18.10 2.47 -4.89
N THR A 108 18.11 1.25 -4.35
CA THR A 108 17.43 0.09 -4.96
C THR A 108 16.32 -0.38 -4.06
N PHE A 109 15.08 -0.10 -4.45
CA PHE A 109 13.87 -0.46 -3.69
C PHE A 109 13.46 -1.89 -3.99
N THR A 110 13.08 -2.64 -2.96
CA THR A 110 12.46 -3.98 -3.05
C THR A 110 11.26 -4.02 -2.10
N PRO A 111 10.16 -3.32 -2.44
CA PRO A 111 8.95 -3.36 -1.62
C PRO A 111 8.36 -4.77 -1.62
N TYR A 112 7.78 -5.18 -0.51
CA TYR A 112 7.11 -6.48 -0.39
C TYR A 112 5.91 -6.35 0.53
N TYR A 113 5.03 -7.34 0.52
CA TYR A 113 3.92 -7.41 1.46
C TYR A 113 3.83 -8.81 2.04
N SER A 114 4.11 -8.95 3.34
CA SER A 114 4.28 -10.26 3.99
C SER A 114 3.08 -11.20 3.88
N HIS A 115 1.86 -10.66 3.76
CA HIS A 115 0.63 -11.47 3.61
C HIS A 115 0.37 -11.89 2.15
N GLY A 116 1.15 -11.36 1.21
CA GLY A 116 1.02 -11.62 -0.21
C GLY A 116 -0.14 -10.85 -0.87
N PHE A 117 0.06 -10.51 -2.13
CA PHE A 117 -0.99 -9.96 -3.00
C PHE A 117 -1.24 -10.91 -4.17
N ALA A 118 -2.39 -10.72 -4.82
CA ALA A 118 -2.63 -11.24 -6.15
C ALA A 118 -1.70 -10.55 -7.15
N ASP A 119 -1.43 -11.21 -8.29
CA ASP A 119 -0.56 -10.66 -9.32
C ASP A 119 -1.09 -9.34 -9.89
N ASP A 120 -2.39 -9.07 -9.80
CA ASP A 120 -3.03 -7.81 -10.24
C ASP A 120 -2.60 -6.59 -9.41
N VAL A 121 -2.04 -6.78 -8.22
CA VAL A 121 -1.58 -5.67 -7.37
C VAL A 121 -0.15 -5.30 -7.73
N LYS A 122 0.03 -4.06 -8.17
CA LYS A 122 1.31 -3.53 -8.66
C LYS A 122 1.78 -2.34 -7.84
N VAL A 123 3.10 -2.20 -7.71
CA VAL A 123 3.72 -0.92 -7.38
C VAL A 123 3.98 -0.17 -8.68
N THR A 124 3.31 0.96 -8.87
CA THR A 124 3.33 1.71 -10.15
C THR A 124 4.29 2.88 -10.14
N GLN A 125 4.56 3.42 -8.95
CA GLN A 125 5.42 4.57 -8.77
C GLN A 125 6.10 4.53 -7.40
N ILE A 126 7.34 5.01 -7.34
CA ILE A 126 8.04 5.28 -6.08
C ILE A 126 8.41 6.75 -6.06
N LYS A 127 8.00 7.48 -5.03
CA LYS A 127 8.35 8.88 -4.83
C LYS A 127 9.19 9.02 -3.57
N VAL A 128 10.34 9.67 -3.70
CA VAL A 128 11.18 10.07 -2.58
C VAL A 128 11.00 11.56 -2.35
N THR A 129 10.86 11.98 -1.10
CA THR A 129 10.87 13.39 -0.68
C THR A 129 11.85 13.64 0.46
N ALA A 130 12.39 14.86 0.55
CA ALA A 130 13.27 15.29 1.65
C ALA A 130 13.18 16.81 1.89
N ASN A 131 13.86 17.31 2.92
CA ASN A 131 13.99 18.76 3.17
C ASN A 131 14.96 19.46 2.23
N GLU A 132 16.03 18.76 1.87
CA GLU A 132 17.08 19.23 0.97
C GLU A 132 16.72 18.87 -0.48
N ALA A 133 17.25 19.62 -1.45
CA ALA A 133 17.08 19.30 -2.86
C ALA A 133 17.69 17.91 -3.16
N LEU A 134 16.89 16.98 -3.68
CA LEU A 134 17.31 15.63 -4.10
C LEU A 134 17.81 15.62 -5.55
N ALA A 135 17.22 16.49 -6.37
CA ALA A 135 17.42 16.59 -7.81
C ALA A 135 17.80 18.02 -8.25
N GLY A 136 18.09 18.19 -9.53
CA GLY A 136 18.44 19.47 -10.16
C GLY A 136 19.83 19.46 -10.78
N GLU A 137 20.25 20.64 -11.25
CA GLU A 137 21.57 20.86 -11.86
C GLU A 137 22.62 21.15 -10.78
N PHE A 138 23.78 20.52 -10.93
CA PHE A 138 24.97 20.72 -10.08
C PHE A 138 26.16 21.00 -10.97
N ASP A 139 27.09 21.84 -10.50
CA ASP A 139 28.40 21.95 -11.11
C ASP A 139 29.16 20.63 -10.91
N PHE A 140 29.98 20.29 -11.89
CA PHE A 140 30.71 19.03 -11.96
C PHE A 140 32.15 19.28 -12.41
N ASP A 141 33.11 18.72 -11.69
CA ASP A 141 34.52 18.79 -12.08
C ASP A 141 35.23 17.44 -11.96
N ASP A 142 36.57 17.43 -12.00
CA ASP A 142 37.37 16.20 -11.94
C ASP A 142 37.21 15.45 -10.59
N SER A 143 36.71 16.12 -9.55
CA SER A 143 36.36 15.51 -8.26
C SER A 143 34.96 14.89 -8.24
N GLY A 144 34.08 15.30 -9.16
CA GLY A 144 32.68 14.86 -9.26
C GLY A 144 31.69 15.99 -9.02
N ILE A 145 30.54 15.65 -8.41
CA ILE A 145 29.46 16.60 -8.11
C ILE A 145 29.90 17.60 -7.05
N LYS A 146 29.73 18.90 -7.31
CA LYS A 146 29.93 19.96 -6.31
C LYS A 146 28.71 20.15 -5.44
N LEU A 147 28.70 19.52 -4.26
CA LEU A 147 27.57 19.65 -3.33
C LEU A 147 27.35 21.07 -2.79
N SER A 148 28.37 21.93 -2.82
CA SER A 148 28.25 23.35 -2.50
C SER A 148 27.38 24.13 -3.49
N THR A 149 27.17 23.60 -4.69
CA THR A 149 26.33 24.20 -5.74
C THR A 149 24.97 23.53 -5.81
N ARG A 150 24.58 22.77 -4.77
CA ARG A 150 23.24 22.19 -4.68
C ARG A 150 22.20 23.30 -4.87
N PRO A 151 21.21 23.11 -5.76
CA PRO A 151 20.18 24.10 -5.95
C PRO A 151 19.40 24.33 -4.65
N THR A 152 18.93 25.57 -4.46
CA THR A 152 18.04 25.90 -3.35
C THR A 152 16.82 24.98 -3.38
N ALA A 153 16.45 24.44 -2.22
CA ALA A 153 15.36 23.50 -2.11
C ALA A 153 14.01 24.15 -2.48
N SER A 154 13.25 23.50 -3.36
CA SER A 154 11.93 23.91 -3.84
C SER A 154 10.99 22.70 -3.90
N ALA A 155 9.70 22.91 -4.15
CA ALA A 155 8.75 21.81 -4.29
C ALA A 155 9.16 20.81 -5.39
N ASP A 156 9.75 21.30 -6.49
CA ASP A 156 10.09 20.50 -7.67
C ASP A 156 11.34 19.64 -7.47
N ASN A 157 12.30 20.10 -6.67
CA ASN A 157 13.59 19.43 -6.51
C ASN A 157 13.75 18.70 -5.17
N ARG A 158 12.83 18.91 -4.22
CA ARG A 158 12.72 18.16 -2.97
C ARG A 158 12.01 16.82 -3.14
N SER A 159 11.70 16.43 -4.39
CA SER A 159 11.15 15.13 -4.69
C SER A 159 11.75 14.51 -5.95
N ILE A 160 11.86 13.19 -5.96
CA ILE A 160 12.13 12.40 -7.16
C ILE A 160 11.05 11.36 -7.30
N THR A 161 10.48 11.26 -8.49
CA THR A 161 9.47 10.27 -8.85
C THR A 161 10.06 9.29 -9.85
N LEU A 162 9.96 8.01 -9.54
CA LEU A 162 10.31 6.91 -10.42
C LEU A 162 9.03 6.18 -10.85
N THR A 163 8.68 6.31 -12.13
CA THR A 163 7.54 5.62 -12.75
C THR A 163 7.97 4.23 -13.20
N LEU A 164 7.19 3.21 -12.85
CA LEU A 164 7.52 1.80 -13.12
C LEU A 164 6.66 1.25 -14.26
N ASN A 165 7.33 0.65 -15.27
CA ASN A 165 6.70 0.03 -16.44
C ASN A 165 5.64 0.91 -17.12
N GLY A 166 5.95 2.20 -17.33
CA GLY A 166 5.02 3.16 -17.95
C GLY A 166 3.73 3.40 -17.14
N GLY A 167 3.73 3.08 -15.84
CA GLY A 167 2.55 3.14 -14.97
C GLY A 167 1.84 1.79 -14.76
N ASN A 168 2.19 0.74 -15.52
CA ASN A 168 1.68 -0.61 -15.31
C ASN A 168 2.30 -1.31 -14.09
N GLY A 169 3.41 -0.76 -13.58
CA GLY A 169 4.04 -1.20 -12.35
C GLY A 169 4.78 -2.53 -12.40
N PHE A 170 5.40 -2.85 -11.27
CA PHE A 170 6.06 -4.12 -10.97
C PHE A 170 5.24 -4.93 -9.98
N GLY A 171 5.44 -6.26 -9.96
CA GLY A 171 4.79 -7.14 -8.99
C GLY A 171 5.25 -6.86 -7.55
N ILE A 172 4.46 -7.31 -6.58
CA ILE A 172 4.79 -7.17 -5.15
C ILE A 172 4.91 -8.57 -4.54
N PRO A 173 6.14 -9.09 -4.34
CA PRO A 173 6.38 -10.38 -3.70
C PRO A 173 6.05 -10.35 -2.20
N SER A 174 5.99 -11.53 -1.57
CA SER A 174 5.79 -11.65 -0.11
C SER A 174 7.05 -11.44 0.72
N ALA A 175 8.22 -11.39 0.07
CA ALA A 175 9.51 -11.07 0.67
C ALA A 175 10.36 -10.31 -0.37
N PRO A 176 11.43 -9.60 0.03
CA PRO A 176 12.29 -8.88 -0.92
C PRO A 176 12.79 -9.77 -2.05
N ASP A 177 12.50 -9.39 -3.30
CA ASP A 177 12.94 -10.13 -4.50
C ASP A 177 13.32 -9.15 -5.61
N TYR A 178 14.64 -9.04 -5.84
CA TYR A 178 15.17 -8.12 -6.83
C TYR A 178 14.70 -8.41 -8.25
N ALA A 179 14.53 -9.70 -8.61
CA ALA A 179 14.15 -10.08 -9.96
C ALA A 179 12.71 -9.67 -10.29
N LYS A 180 11.85 -9.55 -9.29
CA LYS A 180 10.44 -9.20 -9.47
C LYS A 180 10.17 -7.72 -9.47
N ASN A 181 10.89 -6.94 -8.64
CA ASN A 181 10.54 -5.53 -8.46
C ASN A 181 11.65 -4.58 -8.03
N ALA A 182 12.93 -4.94 -8.19
CA ALA A 182 14.00 -3.99 -7.92
C ALA A 182 13.82 -2.73 -8.76
N ALA A 183 13.63 -1.59 -8.10
CA ALA A 183 13.51 -0.28 -8.72
C ALA A 183 14.71 0.58 -8.31
N ILE A 184 15.43 1.13 -9.28
CA ILE A 184 16.69 1.85 -9.10
C ILE A 184 16.41 3.34 -9.30
N MET A 185 16.79 4.17 -8.33
CA MET A 185 16.64 5.62 -8.42
C MET A 185 18.00 6.28 -8.30
N VAL A 186 18.26 7.26 -9.15
CA VAL A 186 19.47 8.10 -9.10
C VAL A 186 19.18 9.35 -8.28
N LEU A 187 20.05 9.68 -7.34
CA LEU A 187 19.92 10.88 -6.49
C LEU A 187 21.26 11.59 -6.37
N ALA A 188 21.23 12.87 -6.01
CA ALA A 188 22.43 13.54 -5.53
C ALA A 188 22.94 12.85 -4.24
N PRO A 189 24.27 12.69 -4.05
CA PRO A 189 24.80 12.26 -2.76
C PRO A 189 24.59 13.36 -1.71
N GLY A 190 24.56 13.02 -0.43
CA GLY A 190 24.35 14.01 0.63
C GLY A 190 23.76 13.45 1.92
N LYS A 191 23.45 14.36 2.83
CA LYS A 191 22.73 14.10 4.08
C LYS A 191 21.35 14.73 3.96
N TYR A 192 20.32 13.94 4.22
CA TYR A 192 18.92 14.30 4.05
C TYR A 192 18.18 14.20 5.38
N THR A 193 17.22 15.10 5.58
CA THR A 193 16.29 15.10 6.72
C THR A 193 14.84 15.04 6.24
N GLY A 194 13.96 14.46 7.05
CA GLY A 194 12.55 14.27 6.67
C GLY A 194 12.40 13.40 5.42
N PHE A 195 13.27 12.39 5.28
CA PHE A 195 13.36 11.58 4.08
C PHE A 195 12.22 10.56 4.04
N THR A 196 11.32 10.68 3.07
CA THR A 196 10.15 9.81 2.96
C THR A 196 10.18 9.06 1.64
N VAL A 197 9.88 7.76 1.70
CA VAL A 197 9.64 6.92 0.52
C VAL A 197 8.16 6.60 0.47
N GLU A 198 7.49 7.05 -0.57
CA GLU A 198 6.09 6.78 -0.88
C GLU A 198 6.01 5.76 -2.02
N TYR A 199 5.21 4.72 -1.84
CA TYR A 199 4.92 3.71 -2.85
C TYR A 199 3.46 3.88 -3.29
N THR A 200 3.25 4.12 -4.59
CA THR A 200 1.91 4.11 -5.18
C THR A 200 1.57 2.69 -5.60
N LEU A 201 0.50 2.16 -5.03
CA LEU A 201 -0.02 0.83 -5.31
C LEU A 201 -1.31 0.94 -6.15
N TYR A 202 -1.50 -0.01 -7.04
CA TYR A 202 -2.72 -0.13 -7.82
C TYR A 202 -3.08 -1.60 -8.02
N ASP A 203 -4.33 -1.94 -7.73
CA ASP A 203 -4.92 -3.24 -7.99
C ASP A 203 -5.75 -3.17 -9.27
N GLN A 204 -5.31 -3.91 -10.28
CA GLN A 204 -5.95 -3.91 -11.60
C GLN A 204 -7.31 -4.62 -11.60
N ALA A 205 -7.52 -5.57 -10.69
CA ALA A 205 -8.76 -6.34 -10.60
C ALA A 205 -9.87 -5.55 -9.87
N THR A 206 -9.52 -4.87 -8.77
CA THR A 206 -10.49 -4.06 -8.01
C THR A 206 -10.56 -2.60 -8.47
N GLN A 207 -9.61 -2.16 -9.31
CA GLN A 207 -9.41 -0.78 -9.74
C GLN A 207 -9.12 0.20 -8.59
N VAL A 208 -8.70 -0.31 -7.43
CA VAL A 208 -8.36 0.49 -6.26
C VAL A 208 -6.86 0.81 -6.26
N GLY A 209 -6.53 2.08 -6.03
CA GLY A 209 -5.17 2.53 -5.82
C GLY A 209 -5.02 3.45 -4.64
N GLY A 210 -3.80 3.57 -4.14
CA GLY A 210 -3.44 4.43 -3.01
C GLY A 210 -1.95 4.46 -2.77
N THR A 211 -1.52 5.22 -1.76
CA THR A 211 -0.11 5.30 -1.39
C THR A 211 0.12 4.76 0.01
N VAL A 212 1.30 4.17 0.20
CA VAL A 212 1.84 3.83 1.53
C VAL A 212 3.23 4.41 1.67
N THR A 213 3.58 4.85 2.88
CA THR A 213 4.81 5.60 3.12
C THR A 213 5.71 4.92 4.14
N LYS A 214 7.01 5.12 3.97
CA LYS A 214 8.04 4.80 4.95
C LYS A 214 8.88 6.04 5.20
N VAL A 215 8.85 6.52 6.43
CA VAL A 215 9.56 7.72 6.86
C VAL A 215 10.91 7.33 7.46
N TYR A 216 11.94 8.10 7.13
CA TYR A 216 13.27 8.05 7.70
C TYR A 216 13.60 9.43 8.25
N ASP A 217 13.92 9.53 9.53
CA ASP A 217 14.27 10.82 10.15
C ASP A 217 15.44 11.50 9.43
N LYS A 218 16.48 10.70 9.15
CA LYS A 218 17.69 11.12 8.44
C LYS A 218 18.20 10.02 7.53
N LEU A 219 18.75 10.40 6.39
CA LEU A 219 19.37 9.47 5.44
C LEU A 219 20.66 10.05 4.88
N THR A 220 21.75 9.28 4.95
CA THR A 220 23.00 9.61 4.24
C THR A 220 23.10 8.75 2.98
N LEU A 221 23.32 9.41 1.84
CA LEU A 221 23.58 8.81 0.55
C LEU A 221 25.01 9.13 0.15
N ASN A 222 25.82 8.09 -0.07
CA ASN A 222 27.24 8.23 -0.37
C ASN A 222 27.47 8.22 -1.88
N GLU A 223 28.40 9.06 -2.30
CA GLU A 223 28.89 9.11 -3.69
C GLU A 223 29.30 7.73 -4.21
N GLY A 224 28.81 7.38 -5.40
CA GLY A 224 29.12 6.13 -6.10
C GLY A 224 28.58 4.87 -5.41
N LYS A 225 27.71 5.00 -4.40
CA LYS A 225 27.17 3.87 -3.64
C LYS A 225 25.68 3.68 -3.89
N ASN A 226 25.32 2.42 -4.07
CA ASN A 226 23.94 1.96 -4.00
C ASN A 226 23.59 1.62 -2.56
N ARG A 227 22.38 1.98 -2.13
CA ARG A 227 21.79 1.56 -0.87
C ARG A 227 20.50 0.76 -1.13
N PRO A 228 20.46 -0.53 -0.77
CA PRO A 228 19.23 -1.31 -0.80
C PRO A 228 18.18 -0.75 0.18
N VAL A 229 16.92 -0.73 -0.25
CA VAL A 229 15.76 -0.27 0.52
C VAL A 229 14.66 -1.34 0.43
N ALA A 230 14.69 -2.29 1.36
CA ALA A 230 13.60 -3.23 1.55
C ALA A 230 12.51 -2.60 2.44
N ALA A 231 11.25 -2.79 2.08
CA ALA A 231 10.11 -2.28 2.85
C ALA A 231 8.94 -3.26 2.81
N ASN A 232 8.54 -3.78 3.97
CA ASN A 232 7.22 -4.37 4.12
C ASN A 232 6.21 -3.22 4.03
N LEU A 233 5.33 -3.26 3.03
CA LEU A 233 4.36 -2.20 2.78
C LEU A 233 3.36 -2.15 3.92
N ALA A 234 3.18 -0.95 4.49
CA ALA A 234 2.29 -0.72 5.63
C ALA A 234 0.81 -0.66 5.18
N VAL A 235 0.31 -1.77 4.65
CA VAL A 235 -1.10 -1.98 4.30
C VAL A 235 -1.72 -2.90 5.35
N THR A 236 -2.76 -2.43 6.06
CA THR A 236 -3.46 -3.26 7.04
C THR A 236 -4.05 -4.49 6.36
N HIS A 237 -3.72 -5.67 6.88
CA HIS A 237 -4.32 -6.93 6.45
C HIS A 237 -5.60 -7.21 7.23
N TYR A 238 -6.67 -7.61 6.55
CA TYR A 238 -7.85 -8.19 7.19
C TYR A 238 -8.00 -9.65 6.79
N ASN A 239 -8.34 -10.48 7.77
CA ASN A 239 -8.51 -11.91 7.57
C ASN A 239 -9.60 -12.20 6.52
N ALA A 240 -9.17 -12.76 5.39
CA ALA A 240 -10.04 -13.11 4.26
C ALA A 240 -11.10 -14.18 4.60
N ASN A 241 -10.91 -14.93 5.70
CA ASN A 241 -11.74 -16.07 6.07
C ASN A 241 -12.73 -15.76 7.21
N ALA A 242 -12.72 -14.56 7.79
CA ALA A 242 -13.51 -14.22 8.98
C ALA A 242 -15.02 -13.99 8.70
N TYR A 243 -15.58 -14.71 7.72
CA TYR A 243 -17.01 -14.72 7.40
C TYR A 243 -17.65 -15.97 7.96
N SER A 244 -18.87 -15.85 8.45
CA SER A 244 -19.64 -17.00 8.89
C SER A 244 -21.12 -16.85 8.59
N MET A 245 -21.78 -17.99 8.39
CA MET A 245 -23.22 -18.02 8.62
C MET A 245 -23.48 -17.78 10.12
N TRP A 246 -24.63 -17.24 10.49
CA TRP A 246 -24.83 -16.78 11.86
C TRP A 246 -24.62 -17.91 12.88
N ASP A 247 -23.65 -17.71 13.78
CA ASP A 247 -23.33 -18.60 14.89
C ASP A 247 -22.97 -20.02 14.43
N ALA A 248 -22.28 -20.18 13.29
CA ALA A 248 -21.83 -21.49 12.84
C ALA A 248 -20.66 -22.01 13.69
N THR A 249 -20.34 -23.30 13.56
CA THR A 249 -19.17 -23.89 14.26
C THR A 249 -17.86 -23.67 13.51
N GLN A 250 -17.95 -23.28 12.25
CA GLN A 250 -16.81 -23.05 11.34
C GLN A 250 -17.13 -21.90 10.39
N TYR A 251 -16.07 -21.21 9.94
CA TYR A 251 -16.18 -20.14 8.95
C TYR A 251 -16.76 -20.62 7.62
N TYR A 252 -17.38 -19.68 6.90
CA TYR A 252 -18.18 -19.91 5.69
C TYR A 252 -17.46 -20.71 4.60
N TRP A 253 -16.15 -20.51 4.45
CA TRP A 253 -15.30 -21.17 3.46
C TRP A 253 -14.29 -22.16 4.07
N LYS A 254 -14.47 -22.57 5.33
CA LYS A 254 -13.54 -23.51 5.99
C LYS A 254 -13.44 -24.82 5.20
N GLY A 255 -12.21 -25.23 4.86
CA GLY A 255 -11.93 -26.41 4.04
C GLY A 255 -12.06 -26.19 2.52
N TYR A 256 -12.40 -24.98 2.10
CA TYR A 256 -12.59 -24.56 0.71
C TYR A 256 -11.94 -23.19 0.44
N GLU A 257 -10.94 -22.81 1.23
CA GLU A 257 -10.26 -21.51 1.17
C GLU A 257 -9.63 -21.24 -0.21
N ASP A 258 -9.14 -22.28 -0.90
CA ASP A 258 -8.51 -22.16 -2.24
C ASP A 258 -9.52 -21.83 -3.37
N VAL A 259 -10.81 -22.09 -3.14
CA VAL A 259 -11.89 -21.84 -4.11
C VAL A 259 -12.86 -20.76 -3.63
N GLN A 260 -12.53 -20.09 -2.52
CA GLN A 260 -13.29 -18.97 -1.98
C GLN A 260 -13.36 -17.85 -3.04
N PRO A 261 -14.55 -17.33 -3.37
CA PRO A 261 -14.67 -16.16 -4.23
C PRO A 261 -14.02 -14.95 -3.56
N ILE A 262 -13.01 -14.34 -4.20
CA ILE A 262 -12.22 -13.21 -3.64
C ILE A 262 -12.48 -11.86 -4.30
N LEU A 263 -13.38 -11.82 -5.30
CA LEU A 263 -13.77 -10.61 -6.01
C LEU A 263 -15.30 -10.47 -6.03
N ASN A 264 -15.78 -9.23 -6.01
CA ASN A 264 -17.20 -8.92 -6.07
C ASN A 264 -17.87 -9.55 -7.30
N GLY A 265 -19.07 -10.12 -7.12
CA GLY A 265 -19.86 -10.79 -8.14
C GLY A 265 -19.35 -12.18 -8.54
N LYS A 266 -18.39 -12.74 -7.80
CA LYS A 266 -17.90 -14.10 -8.00
C LYS A 266 -18.57 -15.06 -7.02
N THR A 267 -18.76 -16.29 -7.46
CA THR A 267 -19.36 -17.38 -6.69
C THR A 267 -18.61 -18.69 -6.93
N ASN A 268 -18.81 -19.64 -6.02
CA ASN A 268 -18.33 -21.00 -6.14
C ASN A 268 -19.33 -21.95 -5.48
N ASP A 269 -19.56 -23.14 -6.04
CA ASP A 269 -20.59 -24.07 -5.56
C ASP A 269 -20.31 -24.76 -4.20
N ASN A 270 -19.14 -24.55 -3.60
CA ASN A 270 -18.75 -25.18 -2.33
C ASN A 270 -19.23 -24.43 -1.08
N TYR A 271 -20.11 -23.43 -1.23
CA TYR A 271 -20.76 -22.78 -0.08
C TYR A 271 -21.64 -23.77 0.72
N PRO A 272 -21.89 -23.51 2.02
CA PRO A 272 -22.70 -24.41 2.85
C PRO A 272 -24.15 -24.46 2.34
N LYS A 273 -24.74 -25.67 2.21
CA LYS A 273 -26.06 -25.89 1.59
C LYS A 273 -27.10 -26.59 2.47
N SER A 274 -26.68 -27.21 3.57
CA SER A 274 -27.59 -27.97 4.44
C SER A 274 -27.10 -28.04 5.89
N THR A 275 -28.00 -28.44 6.79
CA THR A 275 -27.76 -28.53 8.24
C THR A 275 -26.71 -29.54 8.67
N THR A 276 -26.28 -30.45 7.79
CA THR A 276 -25.19 -31.40 8.09
C THR A 276 -23.81 -30.79 7.87
N ASP A 277 -23.73 -29.63 7.21
CA ASP A 277 -22.47 -28.90 7.02
C ASP A 277 -22.12 -28.14 8.31
N PRO A 278 -20.92 -28.31 8.91
CA PRO A 278 -20.54 -27.61 10.14
C PRO A 278 -20.46 -26.08 10.00
N ARG A 279 -20.41 -25.57 8.76
CA ARG A 279 -20.43 -24.15 8.41
C ARG A 279 -21.85 -23.59 8.30
N TRP A 280 -22.88 -24.45 8.41
CA TRP A 280 -24.27 -24.04 8.41
C TRP A 280 -24.59 -23.26 9.69
N TYR A 281 -25.46 -22.25 9.59
CA TYR A 281 -25.86 -21.44 10.74
C TYR A 281 -26.47 -22.28 11.87
N ASN A 282 -26.40 -21.76 13.09
CA ASN A 282 -27.06 -22.36 14.24
C ASN A 282 -28.60 -22.33 14.07
N PRO A 283 -29.29 -23.49 14.03
CA PRO A 283 -30.74 -23.58 13.85
C PRO A 283 -31.51 -23.27 15.15
N ALA A 284 -30.92 -22.52 16.08
CA ALA A 284 -31.57 -22.11 17.32
C ALA A 284 -32.99 -21.59 17.05
N PRO A 285 -34.01 -22.12 17.75
CA PRO A 285 -35.40 -21.80 17.45
C PRO A 285 -35.68 -20.31 17.70
N ALA A 286 -36.65 -19.77 16.98
CA ALA A 286 -37.19 -18.44 17.26
C ALA A 286 -37.96 -18.50 18.59
N VAL A 287 -37.29 -18.14 19.69
CA VAL A 287 -37.82 -18.22 21.06
C VAL A 287 -37.80 -16.85 21.73
N THR A 288 -38.58 -16.73 22.81
CA THR A 288 -38.53 -15.58 23.73
C THR A 288 -38.07 -16.09 25.09
N PRO A 289 -36.98 -15.54 25.67
CA PRO A 289 -36.12 -14.49 25.11
C PRO A 289 -35.38 -14.95 23.84
N PRO A 290 -34.95 -14.02 22.96
CA PRO A 290 -34.10 -14.32 21.81
C PRO A 290 -32.92 -15.23 22.19
N ALA A 291 -32.60 -16.20 21.34
CA ALA A 291 -31.45 -17.06 21.55
C ALA A 291 -30.13 -16.25 21.44
N SER A 292 -29.24 -16.46 22.41
CA SER A 292 -27.85 -16.01 22.33
C SER A 292 -27.00 -16.99 21.53
N ALA A 293 -26.05 -16.44 20.78
CA ALA A 293 -25.03 -17.19 20.06
C ALA A 293 -24.17 -18.06 21.01
N LYS A 294 -23.75 -19.24 20.56
CA LYS A 294 -22.99 -20.23 21.34
C LYS A 294 -21.61 -20.55 20.75
N TYR A 295 -21.39 -20.25 19.48
CA TYR A 295 -20.23 -20.63 18.70
C TYR A 295 -19.42 -19.38 18.29
N ASP A 296 -19.21 -19.12 17.01
CA ASP A 296 -18.33 -18.03 16.55
C ASP A 296 -18.89 -16.62 16.81
N CYS A 297 -20.21 -16.47 16.80
CA CYS A 297 -20.88 -15.20 17.12
C CYS A 297 -20.98 -14.91 18.62
N LYS A 298 -20.58 -15.81 19.53
CA LYS A 298 -20.83 -15.69 20.98
C LYS A 298 -20.22 -14.42 21.61
N ASP A 299 -19.10 -13.94 21.05
CA ASP A 299 -18.36 -12.78 21.54
C ASP A 299 -18.66 -11.49 20.73
N CYS A 300 -19.57 -11.57 19.73
CA CYS A 300 -20.04 -10.42 19.00
C CYS A 300 -20.91 -9.51 19.91
N PRO A 301 -21.01 -8.20 19.61
CA PRO A 301 -21.95 -7.33 20.30
C PRO A 301 -23.39 -7.83 20.14
N ASN A 302 -24.23 -7.60 21.14
CA ASN A 302 -25.65 -7.94 21.10
C ASN A 302 -26.48 -6.84 20.41
N MET A 303 -27.77 -7.09 20.18
CA MET A 303 -28.64 -6.12 19.49
C MET A 303 -28.77 -4.76 20.20
N ASN A 304 -28.72 -4.73 21.54
CA ASN A 304 -28.74 -3.46 22.29
C ASN A 304 -27.49 -2.64 21.99
N GLU A 305 -26.32 -3.28 21.98
CA GLU A 305 -25.04 -2.64 21.65
C GLU A 305 -25.01 -2.13 20.20
N LEU A 306 -25.55 -2.90 19.25
CA LEU A 306 -25.68 -2.45 17.85
C LEU A 306 -26.51 -1.17 17.74
N ARG A 307 -27.58 -1.06 18.53
CA ARG A 307 -28.42 0.15 18.58
C ARG A 307 -27.65 1.36 19.08
N TRP A 308 -26.81 1.18 20.09
CA TRP A 308 -25.94 2.25 20.59
C TRP A 308 -24.96 2.73 19.53
N TYR A 309 -24.30 1.81 18.81
CA TYR A 309 -23.40 2.18 17.72
C TYR A 309 -24.13 2.90 16.59
N ALA A 310 -25.28 2.40 16.14
CA ALA A 310 -26.01 3.04 15.05
C ALA A 310 -26.51 4.44 15.43
N GLN A 311 -27.09 4.59 16.64
CA GLN A 311 -27.72 5.84 17.06
C GLN A 311 -26.74 6.89 17.62
N HIS A 312 -25.70 6.47 18.33
CA HIS A 312 -24.79 7.36 19.05
C HIS A 312 -23.31 7.19 18.66
N GLY A 313 -23.01 6.32 17.69
CA GLY A 313 -21.64 6.04 17.24
C GLY A 313 -20.98 7.16 16.44
N ALA A 314 -21.69 8.25 16.11
CA ALA A 314 -21.19 9.39 15.32
C ALA A 314 -20.38 8.94 14.08
N PRO A 315 -21.02 8.30 13.10
CA PRO A 315 -20.31 7.58 12.04
C PRO A 315 -19.54 8.49 11.08
N HIS A 316 -18.30 8.10 10.76
CA HIS A 316 -17.50 8.72 9.70
C HIS A 316 -17.05 7.69 8.65
N TRP A 317 -17.41 7.91 7.39
CA TRP A 317 -17.01 7.04 6.29
C TRP A 317 -15.64 7.43 5.73
N ASP A 318 -14.67 6.52 5.85
CA ASP A 318 -13.31 6.69 5.35
C ASP A 318 -13.11 5.94 4.04
N ASN A 319 -13.12 6.69 2.95
CA ASN A 319 -12.87 6.19 1.60
C ASN A 319 -11.41 6.34 1.14
N ASN A 320 -10.48 6.66 2.06
CA ASN A 320 -9.10 6.98 1.72
C ASN A 320 -8.10 5.96 2.27
N THR A 321 -8.36 5.39 3.46
CA THR A 321 -7.48 4.36 4.04
C THR A 321 -7.44 3.13 3.17
N LEU A 322 -6.24 2.82 2.68
CA LEU A 322 -5.96 1.61 1.94
C LEU A 322 -5.83 0.42 2.91
N TRP A 323 -6.48 -0.68 2.60
CA TRP A 323 -6.34 -1.95 3.31
C TRP A 323 -6.39 -3.11 2.32
N ALA A 324 -5.95 -4.28 2.77
CA ALA A 324 -5.93 -5.50 1.97
C ALA A 324 -6.78 -6.58 2.63
N ALA A 325 -7.56 -7.26 1.81
CA ALA A 325 -8.25 -8.49 2.17
C ALA A 325 -8.29 -9.37 0.92
N MET A 326 -8.36 -10.69 1.09
CA MET A 326 -8.51 -11.61 -0.05
C MET A 326 -7.44 -11.41 -1.16
N LYS A 327 -6.21 -11.03 -0.75
CA LYS A 327 -5.06 -10.73 -1.63
C LYS A 327 -5.22 -9.49 -2.55
N HIS A 328 -6.28 -8.70 -2.37
CA HIS A 328 -6.58 -7.53 -3.19
C HIS A 328 -6.57 -6.23 -2.36
N LEU A 329 -6.42 -5.08 -3.03
CA LEU A 329 -6.51 -3.77 -2.41
C LEU A 329 -7.93 -3.24 -2.41
N HIS A 330 -8.29 -2.60 -1.30
CA HIS A 330 -9.59 -1.97 -1.12
C HIS A 330 -9.48 -0.66 -0.32
N LYS A 331 -10.58 0.10 -0.37
CA LYS A 331 -10.84 1.31 0.41
C LYS A 331 -12.30 1.28 0.85
N GLY A 332 -12.63 2.10 1.84
CA GLY A 332 -13.98 2.18 2.39
C GLY A 332 -14.11 1.45 3.71
N GLY A 333 -14.84 2.06 4.63
CA GLY A 333 -15.12 1.56 5.96
C GLY A 333 -15.58 2.68 6.88
N MET A 334 -16.05 2.31 8.06
CA MET A 334 -16.70 3.22 9.00
C MET A 334 -15.90 3.35 10.27
N TRP A 335 -15.64 4.59 10.70
CA TRP A 335 -15.25 4.88 12.06
C TRP A 335 -16.50 5.06 12.92
N LEU A 336 -16.52 4.39 14.07
CA LEU A 336 -17.59 4.50 15.08
C LEU A 336 -16.98 4.77 16.45
N LYS A 337 -17.64 5.60 17.26
CA LYS A 337 -17.23 5.82 18.65
C LYS A 337 -17.23 4.50 19.42
N LYS A 338 -16.23 4.34 20.27
CA LYS A 338 -16.14 3.22 21.22
C LYS A 338 -17.28 3.29 22.23
N GLN A 339 -17.73 2.15 22.74
CA GLN A 339 -18.84 2.08 23.70
C GLN A 339 -18.58 2.92 24.94
N GLY A 340 -17.35 2.94 25.45
CA GLY A 340 -16.99 3.76 26.61
C GLY A 340 -17.24 5.27 26.39
N VAL A 341 -16.95 5.77 25.19
CA VAL A 341 -17.17 7.17 24.81
C VAL A 341 -18.67 7.44 24.67
N ILE A 342 -19.41 6.52 24.05
CA ILE A 342 -20.88 6.60 23.94
C ILE A 342 -21.51 6.61 25.34
N ALA A 343 -21.05 5.75 26.25
CA ALA A 343 -21.59 5.60 27.59
C ALA A 343 -21.47 6.91 28.39
N VAL A 344 -20.27 7.50 28.41
CA VAL A 344 -20.00 8.78 29.08
C VAL A 344 -20.88 9.89 28.51
N ALA A 345 -20.98 9.99 27.18
CA ALA A 345 -21.77 11.03 26.52
C ALA A 345 -23.29 10.92 26.79
N ASN A 346 -23.78 9.73 27.17
CA ASN A 346 -25.19 9.46 27.43
C ASN A 346 -25.48 9.15 28.91
N SER A 347 -24.57 9.51 29.82
CA SER A 347 -24.73 9.31 31.27
C SER A 347 -25.14 7.87 31.65
N THR A 348 -24.54 6.88 30.98
CA THR A 348 -24.79 5.46 31.19
C THR A 348 -23.47 4.69 31.37
N SER A 349 -23.51 3.36 31.40
CA SER A 349 -22.33 2.50 31.41
C SER A 349 -22.39 1.46 30.30
N THR A 350 -21.24 0.91 29.90
CA THR A 350 -21.16 -0.16 28.90
C THR A 350 -21.94 -1.42 29.35
N ASP A 351 -21.99 -1.70 30.66
CA ASP A 351 -22.78 -2.79 31.22
C ASP A 351 -24.30 -2.57 31.07
N ILE A 352 -24.76 -1.32 31.18
CA ILE A 352 -26.16 -0.96 30.92
C ILE A 352 -26.45 -1.04 29.43
N MET A 353 -25.54 -0.57 28.56
CA MET A 353 -25.70 -0.61 27.11
C MET A 353 -25.91 -2.03 26.57
N LYS A 354 -25.31 -3.04 27.23
CA LYS A 354 -25.55 -4.47 26.92
C LYS A 354 -26.96 -4.93 27.25
N LYS A 355 -27.58 -4.37 28.29
CA LYS A 355 -28.89 -4.77 28.78
C LYS A 355 -30.02 -3.96 28.16
N ILE A 356 -29.78 -2.71 27.78
CA ILE A 356 -30.83 -1.79 27.37
C ILE A 356 -30.34 -0.93 26.20
N ALA A 357 -31.10 -0.94 25.10
CA ALA A 357 -30.88 -0.07 23.95
C ALA A 357 -31.23 1.41 24.29
N PRO A 358 -30.83 2.40 23.48
CA PRO A 358 -31.05 3.83 23.78
C PRO A 358 -32.50 4.23 24.02
N ASN A 359 -33.47 3.47 23.49
CA ASN A 359 -34.89 3.73 23.66
C ASN A 359 -35.50 3.05 24.91
N GLY A 360 -34.69 2.46 25.79
CA GLY A 360 -35.15 1.85 27.04
C GLY A 360 -35.62 0.40 26.94
N LEU A 361 -35.50 -0.25 25.78
CA LEU A 361 -35.89 -1.66 25.58
C LEU A 361 -34.69 -2.60 25.62
N ASP A 362 -34.90 -3.82 26.15
CA ASP A 362 -33.91 -4.90 26.14
C ASP A 362 -34.22 -5.92 25.03
N TYR A 363 -33.57 -5.78 23.89
CA TYR A 363 -33.73 -6.69 22.75
C TYR A 363 -33.04 -8.04 22.93
N THR A 364 -32.43 -8.31 24.09
CA THR A 364 -31.99 -9.65 24.49
C THR A 364 -33.04 -10.39 25.33
N ALA A 365 -34.07 -9.68 25.82
CA ALA A 365 -35.13 -10.24 26.65
C ALA A 365 -36.52 -10.19 25.99
N VAL A 366 -36.78 -9.19 25.14
CA VAL A 366 -38.11 -8.97 24.55
C VAL A 366 -38.24 -9.50 23.12
N ASN A 367 -39.47 -9.88 22.75
CA ASN A 367 -39.80 -10.30 21.40
C ASN A 367 -40.23 -9.14 20.50
N ASN A 368 -39.32 -8.19 20.22
CA ASN A 368 -39.66 -7.01 19.42
C ASN A 368 -38.59 -6.65 18.38
N GLY A 369 -38.31 -7.59 17.47
CA GLY A 369 -37.32 -7.39 16.41
C GLY A 369 -37.64 -6.27 15.41
N ALA A 370 -38.90 -5.84 15.28
CA ALA A 370 -39.25 -4.70 14.44
C ALA A 370 -38.81 -3.37 15.07
N ALA A 371 -39.08 -3.17 16.36
CA ALA A 371 -38.65 -1.98 17.08
C ALA A 371 -37.13 -1.91 17.29
N ALA A 372 -36.46 -3.07 17.27
CA ALA A 372 -35.00 -3.17 17.36
C ALA A 372 -34.29 -2.44 16.22
N LYS A 373 -34.88 -2.39 15.03
CA LYS A 373 -34.25 -1.77 13.86
C LYS A 373 -33.97 -0.28 14.04
N TYR A 374 -32.80 0.16 13.61
CA TYR A 374 -32.45 1.57 13.55
C TYR A 374 -31.46 1.82 12.43
N THR A 375 -31.71 2.88 11.67
CA THR A 375 -30.83 3.33 10.59
C THR A 375 -30.44 4.78 10.83
N ASN A 376 -29.14 5.02 10.94
CA ASN A 376 -28.57 6.34 10.90
C ASN A 376 -28.10 6.64 9.47
N ASN A 377 -28.63 7.69 8.87
CA ASN A 377 -28.23 8.15 7.52
C ASN A 377 -27.32 9.41 7.58
N SER A 378 -27.01 9.90 8.78
CA SER A 378 -26.14 11.06 8.98
C SER A 378 -24.69 10.58 9.12
N ILE A 379 -24.02 10.42 7.99
CA ILE A 379 -22.64 9.93 7.90
C ILE A 379 -21.71 11.09 7.55
N GLU A 380 -20.72 11.34 8.41
CA GLU A 380 -19.67 12.31 8.11
C GLU A 380 -18.64 11.73 7.14
N SER A 381 -18.02 12.59 6.32
CA SER A 381 -17.03 12.17 5.33
C SER A 381 -15.62 12.22 5.91
N GLY A 382 -14.82 11.20 5.64
CA GLY A 382 -13.40 11.12 6.00
C GLY A 382 -13.15 10.44 7.34
N LYS A 383 -11.95 10.63 7.88
CA LYS A 383 -11.58 10.16 9.22
C LYS A 383 -12.07 11.17 10.27
N PRO A 384 -12.47 10.71 11.46
CA PRO A 384 -12.66 11.63 12.58
C PRO A 384 -11.34 12.33 12.91
N SER A 385 -11.43 13.57 13.38
CA SER A 385 -10.27 14.39 13.74
C SER A 385 -9.48 13.79 14.92
N ASP A 386 -10.19 13.19 15.89
CA ASP A 386 -9.63 12.40 16.97
C ASP A 386 -10.02 10.93 16.80
N ILE A 387 -9.08 10.12 16.31
CA ILE A 387 -9.30 8.68 16.11
C ILE A 387 -9.23 7.88 17.42
N SER A 388 -8.78 8.46 18.53
CA SER A 388 -8.58 7.72 19.79
C SER A 388 -9.90 7.29 20.44
N ASP A 389 -10.96 8.07 20.23
CA ASP A 389 -12.33 7.79 20.66
C ASP A 389 -13.07 6.78 19.76
N TYR A 390 -12.50 6.44 18.61
CA TYR A 390 -13.15 5.66 17.57
C TYR A 390 -12.44 4.31 17.33
N PHE A 391 -13.16 3.38 16.75
CA PHE A 391 -12.62 2.17 16.14
C PHE A 391 -13.09 2.07 14.69
N TYR A 392 -12.35 1.34 13.87
CA TYR A 392 -12.61 1.23 12.44
C TYR A 392 -13.20 -0.13 12.08
N LEU A 393 -14.25 -0.12 11.26
CA LEU A 393 -14.84 -1.29 10.64
C LEU A 393 -14.63 -1.20 9.11
N PRO A 394 -13.80 -2.04 8.50
CA PRO A 394 -13.60 -2.05 7.04
C PRO A 394 -14.89 -2.43 6.29
N ALA A 395 -15.05 -1.97 5.06
CA ALA A 395 -16.14 -2.41 4.19
C ALA A 395 -15.82 -3.79 3.60
N LEU A 396 -15.83 -4.84 4.41
CA LEU A 396 -15.45 -6.20 4.00
C LEU A 396 -16.51 -6.89 3.12
N GLY A 397 -17.66 -6.28 2.87
CA GLY A 397 -18.73 -6.90 2.11
C GLY A 397 -19.41 -8.04 2.85
N ASP A 398 -19.97 -8.96 2.08
CA ASP A 398 -20.67 -10.14 2.57
C ASP A 398 -20.72 -11.24 1.52
N TYR A 399 -20.94 -12.49 1.96
CA TYR A 399 -21.39 -13.56 1.09
C TYR A 399 -22.90 -13.65 1.12
N TYR A 400 -23.51 -13.59 -0.05
CA TYR A 400 -24.93 -13.86 -0.21
C TYR A 400 -25.23 -15.35 0.00
N ASN A 401 -26.51 -15.69 0.06
CA ASN A 401 -26.96 -17.03 0.46
C ASN A 401 -26.64 -18.16 -0.54
N ASN A 402 -26.09 -17.80 -1.70
CA ASN A 402 -25.64 -18.65 -2.80
C ASN A 402 -24.10 -18.67 -2.91
N GLY A 403 -23.38 -18.20 -1.89
CA GLY A 403 -21.91 -18.12 -1.88
C GLY A 403 -21.32 -17.01 -2.76
N GLU A 404 -22.13 -16.09 -3.28
CA GLU A 404 -21.63 -14.94 -4.05
C GLU A 404 -21.03 -13.86 -3.14
N LEU A 405 -19.79 -13.44 -3.39
CA LEU A 405 -19.16 -12.33 -2.69
C LEU A 405 -19.67 -11.00 -3.24
N LEU A 406 -20.12 -10.11 -2.36
CA LEU A 406 -20.66 -8.81 -2.73
C LEU A 406 -20.08 -7.69 -1.86
N ASN A 407 -20.10 -6.48 -2.42
CA ASN A 407 -19.94 -5.21 -1.71
C ASN A 407 -18.60 -4.98 -0.97
N VAL A 408 -17.53 -5.73 -1.26
CA VAL A 408 -16.20 -5.40 -0.71
C VAL A 408 -15.79 -4.01 -1.18
N GLY A 409 -15.41 -3.16 -0.23
CA GLY A 409 -15.12 -1.73 -0.41
C GLY A 409 -16.34 -0.81 -0.45
N ILE A 410 -17.56 -1.35 -0.42
CA ILE A 410 -18.82 -0.60 -0.58
C ILE A 410 -19.64 -0.60 0.71
N SER A 411 -19.80 -1.77 1.32
CA SER A 411 -20.46 -1.96 2.62
C SER A 411 -19.77 -3.01 3.45
N GLY A 412 -20.05 -3.06 4.75
CA GLY A 412 -19.61 -4.12 5.64
C GLY A 412 -20.79 -4.69 6.43
N SER A 413 -20.84 -6.00 6.57
CA SER A 413 -21.92 -6.71 7.25
C SER A 413 -21.35 -7.50 8.43
N TYR A 414 -21.89 -7.26 9.63
CA TYR A 414 -21.27 -7.66 10.88
C TYR A 414 -22.27 -8.31 11.84
N TRP A 415 -22.08 -9.61 12.15
CA TRP A 415 -23.06 -10.35 12.97
C TRP A 415 -23.13 -9.86 14.42
N SER A 416 -24.30 -9.92 15.02
CA SER A 416 -24.47 -9.85 16.48
C SER A 416 -24.49 -11.24 17.12
N CYS A 417 -24.36 -11.30 18.44
CA CYS A 417 -24.62 -12.51 19.21
C CYS A 417 -26.13 -12.77 19.48
N THR A 418 -27.05 -12.00 18.89
CA THR A 418 -28.51 -12.05 19.18
C THR A 418 -29.31 -12.53 17.96
N SER A 419 -30.07 -13.61 18.15
CA SER A 419 -31.03 -14.09 17.14
C SER A 419 -32.22 -13.13 16.96
N ASN A 420 -32.91 -13.17 15.82
CA ASN A 420 -34.21 -12.50 15.68
C ASN A 420 -35.33 -13.42 16.22
N PRO A 421 -36.05 -13.04 17.28
CA PRO A 421 -37.12 -13.86 17.86
C PRO A 421 -38.40 -13.90 17.03
N ASN A 422 -38.55 -13.01 16.03
CA ASN A 422 -39.78 -12.84 15.22
C ASN A 422 -39.72 -13.49 13.83
N ASP A 423 -38.62 -14.16 13.47
CA ASP A 423 -38.44 -14.71 12.13
C ASP A 423 -38.40 -16.23 12.14
N SER A 424 -39.52 -16.84 11.75
CA SER A 424 -39.67 -18.28 11.57
C SER A 424 -38.79 -18.84 10.42
N ASN A 425 -38.25 -17.98 9.55
CA ASN A 425 -37.36 -18.36 8.45
C ASN A 425 -35.86 -18.27 8.82
N GLY A 426 -35.53 -17.98 10.08
CA GLY A 426 -34.17 -18.03 10.60
C GLY A 426 -33.36 -16.75 10.37
N GLY A 427 -33.74 -15.68 11.07
CA GLY A 427 -33.02 -14.40 11.07
C GLY A 427 -32.14 -14.18 12.31
N ALA A 428 -31.13 -13.33 12.19
CA ALA A 428 -30.32 -12.82 13.30
C ALA A 428 -29.96 -11.36 13.09
N PHE A 429 -29.66 -10.65 14.18
CA PHE A 429 -29.33 -9.24 14.08
C PHE A 429 -27.88 -9.03 13.61
N ALA A 430 -27.65 -7.95 12.87
CA ALA A 430 -26.35 -7.55 12.37
C ALA A 430 -26.26 -6.01 12.26
N LEU A 431 -25.03 -5.52 12.21
CA LEU A 431 -24.71 -4.14 11.86
C LEU A 431 -24.28 -4.08 10.41
N ILE A 432 -24.93 -3.23 9.61
CA ILE A 432 -24.50 -2.91 8.26
C ILE A 432 -23.93 -1.50 8.25
N ILE A 433 -22.77 -1.33 7.63
CA ILE A 433 -22.14 -0.03 7.40
C ILE A 433 -22.01 0.22 5.90
N SER A 434 -22.21 1.46 5.48
CA SER A 434 -21.85 1.95 4.15
C SER A 434 -21.64 3.46 4.21
N LYS A 435 -21.21 4.07 3.09
CA LYS A 435 -21.13 5.53 2.98
C LYS A 435 -22.45 6.27 3.25
N GLU A 436 -23.58 5.58 3.13
CA GLU A 436 -24.92 6.17 3.24
C GLU A 436 -25.57 5.90 4.59
N LYS A 437 -25.17 4.84 5.31
CA LYS A 437 -25.83 4.45 6.55
C LYS A 437 -24.99 3.62 7.51
N VAL A 438 -25.42 3.66 8.76
CA VAL A 438 -25.19 2.61 9.76
C VAL A 438 -26.54 2.05 10.18
N GLU A 439 -26.75 0.76 9.94
CA GLU A 439 -28.03 0.09 10.18
C GLU A 439 -27.83 -1.06 11.17
N ALA A 440 -28.53 -1.00 12.30
CA ALA A 440 -28.74 -2.15 13.17
C ALA A 440 -30.08 -2.78 12.79
N SER A 441 -30.07 -3.98 12.23
CA SER A 441 -31.26 -4.65 11.69
C SER A 441 -31.09 -6.17 11.72
N PHE A 442 -32.01 -6.91 11.12
CA PHE A 442 -31.93 -8.38 11.04
C PHE A 442 -31.81 -8.86 9.60
N PHE A 443 -31.10 -9.97 9.43
CA PHE A 443 -30.80 -10.59 8.15
C PHE A 443 -30.89 -12.11 8.26
N PHE A 444 -31.07 -12.80 7.13
CA PHE A 444 -31.13 -14.25 7.13
C PHE A 444 -29.80 -14.86 7.58
N ARG A 445 -29.86 -15.85 8.48
CA ARG A 445 -28.66 -16.48 9.06
C ARG A 445 -27.74 -17.17 8.04
N LYS A 446 -28.26 -17.49 6.86
CA LYS A 446 -27.54 -18.10 5.73
C LYS A 446 -26.57 -17.16 5.00
N HIS A 447 -26.58 -15.86 5.29
CA HIS A 447 -25.57 -14.95 4.75
C HIS A 447 -24.22 -15.18 5.44
N GLY A 448 -23.12 -15.02 4.72
CA GLY A 448 -21.78 -15.02 5.30
C GLY A 448 -21.37 -13.61 5.67
N PHE A 449 -21.59 -13.20 6.93
CA PHE A 449 -21.18 -11.89 7.44
C PHE A 449 -19.93 -12.01 8.32
N CYS A 450 -19.26 -10.89 8.51
CA CYS A 450 -18.03 -10.83 9.31
C CYS A 450 -18.30 -11.06 10.79
N ILE A 451 -17.43 -11.84 11.43
CA ILE A 451 -17.33 -11.95 12.89
C ILE A 451 -16.46 -10.81 13.41
N TRP A 452 -16.85 -10.21 14.54
CA TRP A 452 -16.20 -9.04 15.10
C TRP A 452 -16.44 -8.93 16.60
N LYS A 453 -15.77 -7.99 17.25
CA LYS A 453 -15.91 -7.70 18.68
C LYS A 453 -16.14 -6.21 18.89
N ALA A 454 -16.86 -5.86 19.94
CA ALA A 454 -17.08 -4.46 20.31
C ALA A 454 -15.74 -3.70 20.38
N ASP A 455 -15.74 -2.48 19.82
CA ASP A 455 -14.63 -1.53 19.84
C ASP A 455 -13.33 -2.01 19.18
N LYS A 456 -13.40 -3.07 18.36
CA LYS A 456 -12.26 -3.65 17.65
C LYS A 456 -12.56 -3.78 16.17
N ALA A 457 -11.54 -3.54 15.35
CA ALA A 457 -11.57 -4.00 13.97
C ALA A 457 -11.63 -5.54 13.94
N PRO A 458 -12.22 -6.15 12.89
CA PRO A 458 -12.11 -7.59 12.64
C PRO A 458 -10.63 -8.00 12.60
N GLU A 459 -10.33 -9.25 12.97
CA GLU A 459 -8.95 -9.74 13.16
C GLU A 459 -8.04 -9.32 11.98
N SER A 460 -7.13 -8.39 12.29
CA SER A 460 -6.01 -7.99 11.45
C SER A 460 -4.79 -8.74 11.93
N GLU A 461 -4.23 -9.60 11.07
CA GLU A 461 -2.95 -10.29 11.33
C GLU A 461 -1.74 -9.40 11.08
#